data_AF-A0A1B6J5F7-F1
#
_entry.id   AF-A0A1B6J5F7-F1
#
_cell.length_a   1.000
_cell.length_b   1.000
_cell.length_c   1.000
_cell.angle_alpha   90.00
_cell.angle_beta   90.00
_cell.angle_gamma   90.00
#
_symmetry.space_group_name_H-M   'P 1'
#
loop_
_entity.id
_entity.type
_entity.pdbx_description
1 polymer ?
#
loop_
_entity_poly.entity_id
_entity_poly.type
_entity_poly.pdbx_seq_one_letter_code
_entity_poly.pdbx_strand_id
1 'polypeptide(L)'
;MEIKCNCLLEVAPKETPVVKMVRNISVNSILYFKFCLSEMNWLELLKCKTMTAETMFDQFFNKFLEIFNDCCPLKCVKAKAHTVKKRSIKSHLAWYTPELEILRKRVMGYRTVFKTTGSEQALRAYKEIRCRYRKSVNQAKLVANVNFIESASNPCQAAWSLIKKKTSPAVNETTNISADEFNNFFIESVHAIKAAESKPVATSSHFLRNIVQPQQKLHWETVSQS
;
A
#
# COMPACT_ATOMS: atom_id res chain seq x y z
N MET A 1 -14.51 -59.53 26.83
CA MET A 1 -15.22 -58.34 27.33
C MET A 1 -14.54 -57.14 26.69
N GLU A 2 -14.92 -56.84 25.45
CA GLU A 2 -14.30 -55.79 24.64
C GLU A 2 -15.17 -54.54 24.67
N ILE A 3 -14.62 -53.43 25.16
CA ILE A 3 -15.27 -52.13 25.14
C ILE A 3 -15.00 -51.52 23.77
N LYS A 4 -15.97 -51.62 22.86
CA LYS A 4 -15.97 -50.85 21.60
C LYS A 4 -16.36 -49.40 21.91
N CYS A 5 -15.39 -48.50 21.79
CA CYS A 5 -15.59 -47.07 21.87
C CYS A 5 -16.27 -46.58 20.59
N ASN A 6 -17.56 -46.22 20.70
CA ASN A 6 -18.34 -45.59 19.64
C ASN A 6 -17.84 -44.14 19.44
N CYS A 7 -16.92 -43.95 18.48
CA CYS A 7 -16.64 -42.61 17.96
C CYS A 7 -17.74 -42.23 16.95
N LEU A 8 -18.72 -41.45 17.41
CA LEU A 8 -19.58 -40.66 16.54
C LEU A 8 -18.68 -39.68 15.78
N LEU A 9 -18.42 -39.99 14.51
CA LEU A 9 -17.89 -39.04 13.55
C LEU A 9 -18.94 -37.96 13.31
N GLU A 10 -18.83 -36.84 14.02
CA GLU A 10 -19.49 -35.60 13.62
C GLU A 10 -18.92 -35.18 12.25
N VAL A 11 -19.71 -35.43 11.21
CA VAL A 11 -19.41 -34.96 9.85
C VAL A 11 -19.53 -33.44 9.87
N ALA A 12 -18.38 -32.76 9.82
CA ALA A 12 -18.30 -31.32 9.68
C ALA A 12 -19.12 -30.83 8.46
N PRO A 13 -19.88 -29.73 8.58
CA PRO A 13 -20.67 -29.22 7.48
C PRO A 13 -19.75 -28.77 6.33
N LYS A 14 -20.03 -29.28 5.12
CA LYS A 14 -19.34 -28.86 3.90
C LYS A 14 -19.64 -27.38 3.66
N GLU A 15 -18.64 -26.53 3.87
CA GLU A 15 -18.70 -25.10 3.53
C GLU A 15 -19.07 -24.95 2.05
N THR A 16 -20.18 -24.25 1.76
CA THR A 16 -20.59 -23.94 0.39
C THR A 16 -19.61 -22.93 -0.21
N PRO A 17 -19.13 -23.12 -1.45
CA PRO A 17 -18.17 -22.21 -2.06
C PRO A 17 -18.82 -20.85 -2.29
N VAL A 18 -18.26 -19.80 -1.69
CA VAL A 18 -18.67 -18.41 -1.89
C VAL A 18 -18.53 -18.07 -3.38
N VAL A 19 -19.63 -17.89 -4.09
CA VAL A 19 -19.62 -17.46 -5.50
C VAL A 19 -19.40 -15.96 -5.55
N LYS A 20 -18.43 -15.50 -6.36
CA LYS A 20 -18.21 -14.06 -6.59
C LYS A 20 -18.63 -13.71 -8.01
N MET A 21 -19.51 -12.72 -8.13
CA MET A 21 -19.85 -12.12 -9.41
C MET A 21 -18.74 -11.14 -9.81
N VAL A 22 -18.10 -11.39 -10.95
CA VAL A 22 -17.03 -10.52 -11.46
C VAL A 22 -17.32 -10.19 -12.91
N ARG A 23 -17.17 -8.90 -13.27
CA ARG A 23 -17.09 -8.45 -14.67
C ARG A 23 -15.62 -8.38 -15.08
N ASN A 24 -15.27 -9.03 -16.18
CA ASN A 24 -13.94 -8.85 -16.77
C ASN A 24 -13.97 -7.64 -17.69
N ILE A 25 -13.45 -6.51 -17.22
CA ILE A 25 -13.32 -5.28 -18.01
C ILE A 25 -11.91 -5.26 -18.60
N SER A 26 -11.74 -5.98 -19.71
CA SER A 26 -10.50 -6.01 -20.48
C SER A 26 -10.43 -4.84 -21.47
N VAL A 27 -9.23 -4.54 -21.98
CA VAL A 27 -9.04 -3.53 -23.03
C VAL A 27 -9.86 -3.88 -24.28
N ASN A 28 -9.89 -5.15 -24.68
CA ASN A 28 -10.64 -5.61 -25.85
C ASN A 28 -12.16 -5.47 -25.65
N SER A 29 -12.68 -5.77 -24.45
CA SER A 29 -14.11 -5.58 -24.16
C SER A 29 -14.51 -4.10 -24.11
N ILE A 30 -13.60 -3.22 -23.68
CA ILE A 30 -13.82 -1.76 -23.75
C ILE A 30 -13.80 -1.27 -25.20
N LEU A 31 -12.86 -1.75 -26.02
CA LEU A 31 -12.79 -1.40 -27.45
C LEU A 31 -14.04 -1.84 -28.20
N TYR A 32 -14.50 -3.07 -27.94
CA TYR A 32 -15.74 -3.59 -28.50
C TYR A 32 -16.96 -2.81 -28.00
N PHE A 33 -17.01 -2.45 -26.71
CA PHE A 33 -18.05 -1.60 -26.16
C PHE A 33 -18.14 -0.23 -26.86
N LYS A 34 -16.99 0.42 -27.07
CA LYS A 34 -16.93 1.69 -27.82
C LYS A 34 -17.45 1.54 -29.24
N PHE A 35 -17.09 0.45 -29.92
CA PHE A 35 -17.59 0.15 -31.26
C PHE A 35 -19.12 -0.03 -31.28
N CYS A 36 -19.68 -0.80 -30.34
CA CYS A 36 -21.14 -0.97 -30.26
C CYS A 36 -21.88 0.33 -29.96
N LEU A 37 -21.29 1.23 -29.16
CA LEU A 37 -21.87 2.55 -28.91
C LEU A 37 -21.82 3.48 -30.13
N SER A 38 -20.79 3.35 -30.98
CA SER A 38 -20.65 4.17 -32.20
C SER A 38 -21.58 3.72 -33.32
N GLU A 39 -21.89 2.43 -33.40
CA GLU A 39 -22.86 1.88 -34.36
C GLU A 39 -24.31 2.19 -33.98
N MET A 40 -24.55 2.61 -32.74
CA MET A 40 -25.91 2.85 -32.26
C MET A 40 -26.50 4.17 -32.76
N ASN A 41 -27.71 4.10 -33.34
CA ASN A 41 -28.45 5.28 -33.76
C ASN A 41 -29.23 5.90 -32.59
N TRP A 42 -28.53 6.72 -31.80
CA TRP A 42 -29.10 7.41 -30.63
C TRP A 42 -30.25 8.35 -30.96
N LEU A 43 -30.25 8.92 -32.18
CA LEU A 43 -31.32 9.81 -32.64
C LEU A 43 -32.63 9.04 -32.79
N GLU A 44 -32.57 7.81 -33.31
CA GLU A 44 -33.74 6.94 -33.45
C GLU A 44 -34.32 6.50 -32.10
N LEU A 45 -33.46 6.21 -31.13
CA LEU A 45 -33.86 5.90 -29.75
C LEU A 45 -34.64 7.07 -29.11
N LEU A 46 -34.32 8.31 -29.49
CA LEU A 46 -34.90 9.52 -28.92
C LEU A 46 -36.00 10.17 -29.79
N LYS A 47 -36.46 9.49 -30.87
CA LYS A 47 -37.44 10.06 -31.83
C LYS A 47 -38.85 10.29 -31.25
N CYS A 48 -39.17 9.79 -30.06
CA CYS A 48 -40.50 9.95 -29.48
C CYS A 48 -40.71 11.36 -28.88
N LYS A 49 -41.40 12.22 -29.64
CA LYS A 49 -41.78 13.59 -29.25
C LYS A 49 -42.69 13.70 -28.02
N THR A 50 -43.27 12.59 -27.55
CA THR A 50 -44.28 12.57 -26.47
C THR A 50 -43.72 12.19 -25.09
N MET A 51 -42.41 11.97 -24.98
CA MET A 51 -41.78 11.50 -23.75
C MET A 51 -41.22 12.65 -22.91
N THR A 52 -41.21 12.45 -21.59
CA THR A 52 -40.56 13.36 -20.64
C THR A 52 -39.04 13.16 -20.65
N ALA A 53 -38.28 14.16 -20.22
CA ALA A 53 -36.81 14.05 -20.17
C ALA A 53 -36.32 12.84 -19.34
N GLU A 54 -37.02 12.52 -18.25
CA GLU A 54 -36.72 11.35 -17.40
C GLU A 54 -36.88 10.03 -18.17
N THR A 55 -37.98 9.86 -18.89
CA THR A 55 -38.23 8.63 -19.66
C THR A 55 -37.29 8.48 -20.86
N MET A 56 -36.86 9.59 -21.46
CA MET A 56 -35.81 9.57 -22.49
C MET A 56 -34.45 9.16 -21.91
N PHE A 57 -34.10 9.68 -20.74
CA PHE A 57 -32.87 9.28 -20.04
C PHE A 57 -32.89 7.80 -19.67
N ASP A 58 -34.00 7.30 -19.15
CA ASP A 58 -34.15 5.89 -18.81
C ASP A 58 -33.98 5.00 -20.04
N GLN A 59 -34.57 5.36 -21.18
CA GLN A 59 -34.37 4.61 -22.43
C GLN A 59 -32.92 4.60 -22.90
N PHE A 60 -32.28 5.77 -22.89
CA PHE A 60 -30.85 5.88 -23.19
C PHE A 60 -30.02 5.00 -22.26
N PHE A 61 -30.24 5.14 -20.95
CA PHE A 61 -29.42 4.50 -19.94
C PHE A 61 -29.64 2.99 -19.91
N ASN A 62 -30.87 2.53 -20.08
CA ASN A 62 -31.17 1.11 -20.24
C ASN A 62 -30.47 0.53 -21.47
N LYS A 63 -30.49 1.25 -22.61
CA LYS A 63 -29.82 0.76 -23.81
C LYS A 63 -28.30 0.76 -23.68
N PHE A 64 -27.73 1.77 -23.03
CA PHE A 64 -26.32 1.82 -22.66
C PHE A 64 -25.94 0.64 -21.75
N LEU A 65 -26.75 0.35 -20.73
CA LEU A 65 -26.52 -0.76 -19.81
C LEU A 65 -26.65 -2.12 -20.50
N GLU A 66 -27.57 -2.26 -21.45
CA GLU A 66 -27.72 -3.47 -22.28
C GLU A 66 -26.42 -3.75 -23.05
N ILE A 67 -25.95 -2.77 -23.82
CA ILE A 67 -24.68 -2.88 -24.57
C ILE A 67 -23.50 -3.15 -23.62
N PHE A 68 -23.50 -2.52 -22.45
CA PHE A 68 -22.46 -2.72 -21.44
C PHE A 68 -22.49 -4.15 -20.87
N ASN A 69 -23.67 -4.69 -20.59
CA ASN A 69 -23.83 -6.05 -20.09
C ASN A 69 -23.45 -7.09 -21.15
N ASP A 70 -23.70 -6.81 -22.43
CA ASP A 70 -23.30 -7.68 -23.54
C ASP A 70 -21.79 -7.70 -23.74
N CYS A 71 -21.15 -6.52 -23.66
CA CYS A 71 -19.70 -6.40 -23.84
C CYS A 71 -18.91 -6.86 -22.60
N CYS A 72 -19.47 -6.66 -21.40
CA CYS A 72 -18.85 -6.97 -20.11
C CYS A 72 -19.78 -7.86 -19.26
N PRO A 73 -20.08 -9.09 -19.69
CA PRO A 73 -21.04 -9.95 -19.01
C PRO A 73 -20.59 -10.29 -17.60
N LEU A 74 -21.57 -10.36 -16.70
CA LEU A 74 -21.37 -10.86 -15.35
C LEU A 74 -21.04 -12.35 -15.42
N LYS A 75 -19.85 -12.72 -14.96
CA LYS A 75 -19.45 -14.12 -14.88
C LYS A 75 -19.51 -14.58 -13.44
N CYS A 76 -20.19 -15.71 -13.22
CA CYS A 76 -20.10 -16.47 -11.99
C CYS A 76 -18.71 -17.10 -11.93
N VAL A 77 -17.78 -16.40 -11.29
CA VAL A 77 -16.49 -17.00 -11.01
C VAL A 77 -16.69 -17.74 -9.70
N LYS A 78 -16.57 -19.07 -9.74
CA LYS A 78 -16.30 -19.83 -8.51
C LYS A 78 -15.15 -19.10 -7.86
N ALA A 79 -15.34 -18.47 -6.70
CA ALA A 79 -14.18 -18.00 -5.97
C ALA A 79 -13.30 -19.22 -5.93
N LYS A 80 -12.09 -19.11 -6.49
CA LYS A 80 -11.10 -20.16 -6.28
C LYS A 80 -11.21 -20.32 -4.78
N ALA A 81 -11.64 -21.50 -4.33
CA ALA A 81 -11.44 -21.85 -2.94
C ALA A 81 -10.01 -21.41 -2.78
N HIS A 82 -9.79 -20.46 -1.90
CA HIS A 82 -8.47 -20.37 -1.37
C HIS A 82 -8.34 -21.81 -0.81
N THR A 83 -7.75 -22.71 -1.59
CA THR A 83 -6.40 -23.08 -1.26
C THR A 83 -5.74 -21.74 -0.93
N VAL A 84 -5.97 -21.30 0.30
CA VAL A 84 -4.97 -21.42 1.33
C VAL A 84 -4.18 -22.65 0.88
N LYS A 85 -3.27 -22.45 -0.10
CA LYS A 85 -1.90 -22.81 0.12
C LYS A 85 -1.81 -22.43 1.57
N LYS A 86 -1.88 -23.45 2.44
CA LYS A 86 -1.32 -23.32 3.77
C LYS A 86 0.07 -22.83 3.40
N ARG A 87 0.25 -21.51 3.25
CA ARG A 87 1.50 -20.83 3.50
C ARG A 87 1.83 -21.52 4.78
N SER A 88 2.78 -22.43 4.70
CA SER A 88 3.18 -23.25 5.82
C SER A 88 3.25 -22.27 6.99
N ILE A 89 2.21 -22.27 7.84
CA ILE A 89 2.10 -21.29 8.94
C ILE A 89 3.28 -21.57 9.89
N LYS A 90 3.93 -22.72 9.72
CA LYS A 90 5.16 -23.14 10.38
C LYS A 90 6.38 -22.24 10.15
N SER A 91 6.41 -21.22 9.28
CA SER A 91 7.69 -20.51 9.03
C SER A 91 7.77 -19.01 9.33
N HIS A 92 6.68 -18.22 9.29
CA HIS A 92 6.85 -16.77 9.44
C HIS A 92 6.25 -16.15 10.70
N LEU A 93 5.33 -16.82 11.40
CA LEU A 93 4.64 -16.22 12.55
C LEU A 93 4.36 -17.20 13.68
N ALA A 94 5.34 -18.06 14.01
CA ALA A 94 5.23 -19.04 15.11
C ALA A 94 4.84 -18.42 16.46
N TRP A 95 5.10 -17.12 16.66
CA TRP A 95 4.76 -16.40 17.88
C TRP A 95 3.38 -15.74 17.88
N TYR A 96 2.68 -15.66 16.74
CA TYR A 96 1.40 -14.95 16.66
C TYR A 96 0.22 -15.87 16.89
N THR A 97 -0.46 -15.67 18.02
CA THR A 97 -1.52 -16.57 18.49
C THR A 97 -2.92 -15.98 18.21
N PRO A 98 -3.99 -16.81 18.18
CA PRO A 98 -5.36 -16.33 18.04
C PRO A 98 -5.78 -15.33 19.13
N GLU A 99 -5.24 -15.47 20.35
CA GLU A 99 -5.49 -14.57 21.47
C GLU A 99 -4.93 -13.16 21.20
N LEU A 100 -3.76 -13.08 20.55
CA LEU A 100 -3.18 -11.80 20.12
C LEU A 100 -4.04 -11.13 19.04
N GLU A 101 -4.65 -11.92 18.14
CA GLU A 101 -5.58 -11.40 17.15
C GLU A 101 -6.83 -10.81 17.80
N ILE A 102 -7.39 -11.49 18.81
CA ILE A 102 -8.53 -10.98 19.58
C ILE A 102 -8.16 -9.66 20.28
N LEU A 103 -6.98 -9.60 20.93
CA LEU A 103 -6.51 -8.38 21.58
C LEU A 103 -6.29 -7.25 20.57
N ARG A 104 -5.72 -7.53 19.40
CA ARG A 104 -5.54 -6.56 18.31
C ARG A 104 -6.88 -6.00 17.84
N LYS A 105 -7.88 -6.85 17.62
CA LYS A 105 -9.25 -6.43 17.24
C LYS A 105 -9.86 -5.52 18.31
N ARG A 106 -9.69 -5.85 19.59
CA ARG A 106 -10.15 -5.00 20.71
C ARG A 106 -9.45 -3.64 20.72
N VAL A 107 -8.12 -3.60 20.57
CA VAL A 107 -7.34 -2.35 20.46
C VAL A 107 -7.90 -1.46 19.34
N MET A 108 -8.14 -2.04 18.17
CA MET A 108 -8.70 -1.31 17.03
C MET A 108 -10.13 -0.83 17.30
N GLY A 109 -10.97 -1.67 17.92
CA GLY A 109 -12.34 -1.32 18.29
C GLY A 109 -12.39 -0.10 19.21
N TYR A 110 -11.67 -0.12 20.34
CA TYR A 110 -11.65 1.00 21.27
C TYR A 110 -11.05 2.27 20.65
N ARG A 111 -10.05 2.15 19.76
CA ARG A 111 -9.51 3.29 19.02
C ARG A 111 -10.56 3.92 18.12
N THR A 112 -11.34 3.11 17.41
CA THR A 112 -12.43 3.60 16.54
C THR A 112 -13.50 4.29 17.38
N VAL A 113 -13.96 3.66 18.47
CA VAL A 113 -14.96 4.26 19.36
C VAL A 113 -14.47 5.61 19.89
N PHE A 114 -13.24 5.69 20.41
CA PHE A 114 -12.67 6.94 20.89
C PHE A 114 -12.62 8.03 19.80
N LYS A 115 -12.21 7.67 18.57
CA LYS A 115 -12.17 8.62 17.45
C LYS A 115 -13.55 9.14 17.07
N THR A 116 -14.59 8.31 17.17
CA THR A 116 -15.96 8.68 16.80
C THR A 116 -16.67 9.45 17.89
N THR A 117 -16.47 9.09 19.17
CA THR A 117 -17.26 9.64 20.29
C THR A 117 -16.51 10.64 21.15
N GLY A 118 -15.18 10.69 21.11
CA GLY A 118 -14.36 11.50 22.01
C GLY A 118 -14.43 11.08 23.49
N SER A 119 -15.02 9.92 23.80
CA SER A 119 -15.23 9.46 25.19
C SER A 119 -13.93 9.16 25.92
N GLU A 120 -13.76 9.75 27.11
CA GLU A 120 -12.61 9.49 27.99
C GLU A 120 -12.60 8.05 28.54
N GLN A 121 -13.77 7.43 28.71
CA GLN A 121 -13.87 6.01 29.06
C GLN A 121 -13.28 5.13 27.94
N ALA A 122 -13.59 5.43 26.68
CA ALA A 122 -13.03 4.73 25.54
C ALA A 122 -11.51 4.93 25.42
N LEU A 123 -11.00 6.13 25.73
CA LEU A 123 -9.57 6.42 25.75
C LEU A 123 -8.84 5.60 26.82
N ARG A 124 -9.39 5.52 28.04
CA ARG A 124 -8.84 4.71 29.13
C ARG A 124 -8.81 3.23 28.76
N ALA A 125 -9.91 2.70 28.25
CA ALA A 125 -9.98 1.31 27.80
C ALA A 125 -8.99 1.02 26.65
N TYR A 126 -8.84 1.93 25.69
CA TYR A 126 -7.85 1.82 24.62
C TYR A 126 -6.42 1.78 25.17
N LYS A 127 -6.05 2.67 26.10
CA LYS A 127 -4.71 2.71 26.70
C LYS A 127 -4.41 1.40 27.44
N GLU A 128 -5.37 0.91 28.22
CA GLU A 128 -5.23 -0.34 28.97
C GLU A 128 -5.04 -1.54 28.04
N ILE A 129 -5.94 -1.73 27.07
CA ILE A 129 -5.89 -2.90 26.19
C ILE A 129 -4.66 -2.85 25.27
N ARG A 130 -4.21 -1.66 24.87
CA ARG A 130 -2.97 -1.47 24.09
C ARG A 130 -1.74 -1.87 24.92
N CYS A 131 -1.70 -1.49 26.19
CA CYS A 131 -0.63 -1.91 27.10
C CYS A 131 -0.61 -3.44 27.23
N ARG A 132 -1.77 -4.05 27.49
CA ARG A 132 -1.92 -5.51 27.57
C ARG A 132 -1.48 -6.19 26.28
N TYR A 133 -1.95 -5.73 25.13
CA TYR A 133 -1.57 -6.26 23.83
C TYR A 133 -0.06 -6.21 23.62
N ARG A 134 0.61 -5.09 23.91
CA ARG A 134 2.07 -4.97 23.80
C ARG A 134 2.81 -5.98 24.68
N LYS A 135 2.37 -6.14 25.94
CA LYS A 135 2.94 -7.13 26.87
C LYS A 135 2.75 -8.56 26.33
N SER A 136 1.55 -8.91 25.90
CA SER A 136 1.25 -10.23 25.35
C SER A 136 2.04 -10.53 24.07
N VAL A 137 2.22 -9.54 23.18
CA VAL A 137 3.06 -9.69 21.97
C VAL A 137 4.51 -9.99 22.35
N ASN A 138 5.06 -9.27 23.32
CA ASN A 138 6.43 -9.49 23.76
C ASN A 138 6.59 -10.88 24.40
N GLN A 139 5.63 -11.29 25.24
CA GLN A 139 5.64 -12.60 25.86
C GLN A 139 5.56 -13.72 24.82
N ALA A 140 4.66 -13.60 23.83
CA ALA A 140 4.52 -14.62 22.81
C ALA A 140 5.77 -14.75 21.93
N LYS A 141 6.46 -13.63 21.63
CA LYS A 141 7.76 -13.64 20.97
C LYS A 141 8.83 -14.33 21.80
N LEU A 142 8.87 -14.07 23.11
CA LEU A 142 9.81 -14.72 24.02
C LEU A 142 9.57 -16.22 24.05
N VAL A 143 8.33 -16.66 24.29
CA VAL A 143 7.95 -18.07 24.31
C VAL A 143 8.30 -18.76 22.99
N ALA A 144 8.03 -18.13 21.85
CA ALA A 144 8.37 -18.71 20.56
C ALA A 144 9.89 -18.85 20.36
N ASN A 145 10.68 -17.89 20.84
CA ASN A 145 12.15 -17.99 20.80
C ASN A 145 12.66 -19.10 21.73
N VAL A 146 12.10 -19.23 22.93
CA VAL A 146 12.44 -20.31 23.88
C VAL A 146 12.12 -21.66 23.26
N ASN A 147 10.88 -21.85 22.79
CA ASN A 147 10.46 -23.08 22.12
C ASN A 147 11.35 -23.41 20.92
N PHE A 148 11.78 -22.41 20.14
CA PHE A 148 12.71 -22.60 19.02
C PHE A 148 14.08 -23.11 19.46
N ILE A 149 14.62 -22.60 20.58
CA ILE A 149 15.91 -23.04 21.13
C ILE A 149 15.80 -24.45 21.73
N GLU A 150 14.75 -24.71 22.51
CA GLU A 150 14.56 -25.99 23.20
C GLU A 150 14.20 -27.15 22.26
N SER A 151 13.48 -26.87 21.17
CA SER A 151 13.13 -27.89 20.17
C SER A 151 14.22 -28.18 19.13
N ALA A 152 15.32 -27.40 19.13
CA ALA A 152 16.42 -27.59 18.19
C ALA A 152 17.32 -28.76 18.62
N SER A 153 17.88 -29.50 17.65
CA SER A 153 18.85 -30.56 17.96
C SER A 153 20.13 -30.01 18.60
N ASN A 154 20.46 -28.74 18.34
CA ASN A 154 21.58 -28.02 18.95
C ASN A 154 21.09 -26.66 19.48
N PRO A 155 20.75 -26.57 20.78
CA PRO A 155 20.24 -25.33 21.40
C PRO A 155 21.23 -24.16 21.34
N CYS A 156 22.53 -24.43 21.49
CA CYS A 156 23.56 -23.40 21.45
C CYS A 156 23.65 -22.75 20.07
N GLN A 157 23.69 -23.56 19.01
CA GLN A 157 23.70 -23.07 17.64
C GLN A 157 22.38 -22.33 17.30
N ALA A 158 21.24 -22.84 17.78
CA ALA A 158 19.95 -22.19 17.59
C ALA A 158 19.91 -20.80 18.26
N ALA A 159 20.38 -20.68 19.50
CA ALA A 159 20.48 -19.40 20.21
C ALA A 159 21.40 -18.41 19.48
N TRP A 160 22.60 -18.86 19.05
CA TRP A 160 23.51 -18.03 18.26
C TRP A 160 22.91 -17.58 16.92
N SER A 161 22.17 -18.47 16.24
CA SER A 161 21.47 -18.11 15.00
C SER A 161 20.41 -17.01 15.23
N LEU A 162 19.71 -17.05 16.36
CA LEU A 162 18.71 -16.06 16.74
C LEU A 162 19.35 -14.71 17.06
N ILE A 163 20.46 -14.70 17.80
CA ILE A 163 21.25 -13.50 18.09
C ILE A 163 21.78 -12.91 16.79
N LYS A 164 22.39 -13.72 15.92
CA LYS A 164 22.91 -13.29 14.62
C LYS A 164 21.83 -12.62 13.78
N LYS A 165 20.62 -13.19 13.72
CA LYS A 165 19.47 -12.60 13.00
C LYS A 165 19.02 -11.23 13.55
N LYS A 166 19.29 -10.92 14.83
CA LYS A 166 18.90 -9.66 15.49
C LYS A 166 20.02 -8.62 15.50
N THR A 167 21.26 -9.06 15.42
CA THR A 167 22.47 -8.21 15.52
C THR A 167 23.13 -7.98 14.17
N SER A 168 22.85 -8.83 13.16
CA SER A 168 23.33 -8.58 11.81
C SER A 168 22.80 -7.23 11.34
N PRO A 169 23.67 -6.30 10.90
CA PRO A 169 23.20 -5.09 10.23
C PRO A 169 22.25 -5.52 9.11
N ALA A 170 21.15 -4.76 8.94
CA ALA A 170 20.28 -4.96 7.80
C ALA A 170 21.18 -5.13 6.58
N VAL A 171 21.04 -6.25 5.86
CA VAL A 171 21.81 -6.50 4.65
C VAL A 171 21.72 -5.21 3.85
N ASN A 172 22.85 -4.51 3.68
CA ASN A 172 22.89 -3.31 2.87
C ASN A 172 22.30 -3.74 1.54
N GLU A 173 21.09 -3.27 1.23
CA GLU A 173 20.54 -3.42 -0.11
C GLU A 173 21.60 -2.81 -1.01
N THR A 174 22.30 -3.66 -1.77
CA THR A 174 23.30 -3.20 -2.72
C THR A 174 22.54 -2.31 -3.69
N THR A 175 22.70 -1.00 -3.56
CA THR A 175 22.09 -0.05 -4.47
C THR A 175 22.60 -0.39 -5.85
N ASN A 176 21.68 -0.61 -6.79
CA ASN A 176 22.02 -1.03 -8.15
C ASN A 176 22.61 0.12 -9.00
N ILE A 177 22.84 1.28 -8.38
CA ILE A 177 23.36 2.48 -9.01
C ILE A 177 24.88 2.50 -8.76
N SER A 178 25.65 2.53 -9.83
CA SER A 178 27.09 2.67 -9.75
C SER A 178 27.47 4.11 -9.34
N ALA A 179 28.68 4.28 -8.78
CA ALA A 179 29.19 5.61 -8.46
C ALA A 179 29.23 6.51 -9.71
N ASP A 180 29.58 5.94 -10.86
CA ASP A 180 29.64 6.66 -12.13
C ASP A 180 28.26 7.11 -12.60
N GLU A 181 27.25 6.25 -12.49
CA GLU A 181 25.87 6.57 -12.84
C GLU A 181 25.30 7.70 -11.96
N PHE A 182 25.60 7.66 -10.65
CA PHE A 182 25.23 8.73 -9.74
C PHE A 182 25.94 10.07 -10.08
N ASN A 183 27.24 10.01 -10.32
CA ASN A 183 28.04 11.19 -10.65
C ASN A 183 27.60 11.81 -11.98
N ASN A 184 27.43 10.98 -13.01
CA ASN A 184 27.00 11.44 -14.33
C ASN A 184 25.61 12.09 -14.27
N PHE A 185 24.67 11.49 -13.53
CA PHE A 185 23.35 12.10 -13.33
C PHE A 185 23.45 13.50 -12.72
N PHE A 186 24.29 13.69 -11.71
CA PHE A 186 24.46 15.00 -11.07
C PHE A 186 25.04 16.03 -12.05
N ILE A 187 26.08 15.66 -12.79
CA ILE A 187 26.72 16.54 -13.78
C ILE A 187 25.74 16.90 -14.91
N GLU A 188 25.05 15.90 -15.46
CA GLU A 188 24.07 16.08 -16.53
C GLU A 188 22.89 16.96 -16.10
N SER A 189 22.42 16.81 -14.86
CA SER A 189 21.33 17.64 -14.33
C SER A 189 21.72 19.13 -14.27
N VAL A 190 22.97 19.44 -13.88
CA VAL A 190 23.49 20.81 -13.86
C VAL A 190 23.61 21.37 -15.28
N HIS A 191 24.08 20.56 -16.23
CA HIS A 191 24.13 20.96 -17.64
C HIS A 191 22.74 21.23 -18.21
N ALA A 192 21.75 20.39 -17.88
CA ALA A 192 20.37 20.56 -18.31
C ALA A 192 19.74 21.85 -17.75
N ILE A 193 19.97 22.16 -16.46
CA ILE A 193 19.51 23.43 -15.84
C ILE A 193 20.16 24.63 -16.54
N LYS A 194 21.47 24.57 -16.76
CA LYS A 194 22.22 25.63 -17.45
C LYS A 194 21.77 25.84 -18.90
N ALA A 195 21.39 24.76 -19.60
CA ALA A 195 20.86 24.82 -20.95
C ALA A 195 19.42 25.34 -21.01
N ALA A 196 18.63 25.11 -19.96
CA ALA A 196 17.26 25.59 -19.84
C ALA A 196 17.18 27.10 -19.50
N GLU A 197 18.22 27.68 -18.91
CA GLU A 197 18.30 29.12 -18.70
C GLU A 197 18.69 29.84 -20.01
N SER A 198 17.80 30.72 -20.51
CA SER A 198 18.18 31.71 -21.51
C SER A 198 19.24 32.64 -20.92
N LYS A 199 20.35 32.87 -21.64
CA LYS A 199 21.45 33.78 -21.21
C LYS A 199 20.86 35.04 -20.55
N PRO A 200 21.34 35.46 -19.37
CA PRO A 200 20.80 36.65 -18.71
C PRO A 200 20.97 37.85 -19.63
N VAL A 201 19.85 38.53 -19.91
CA VAL A 201 19.76 39.72 -20.79
C VAL A 201 20.68 40.85 -20.29
N ALA A 202 21.02 40.85 -19.00
CA ALA A 202 21.91 41.82 -18.39
C ALA A 202 23.29 41.21 -18.13
N THR A 203 24.29 41.66 -18.88
CA THR A 203 25.71 41.41 -18.59
C THR A 203 26.12 42.18 -17.32
N SER A 204 27.13 41.73 -16.58
CA SER A 204 27.66 42.42 -15.39
C SER A 204 27.89 43.93 -15.61
N SER A 205 28.32 44.32 -16.82
CA SER A 205 28.46 45.71 -17.26
C SER A 205 27.16 46.53 -17.25
N HIS A 206 26.00 45.89 -17.46
CA HIS A 206 24.68 46.52 -17.39
C HIS A 206 24.35 46.98 -15.96
N PHE A 207 24.71 46.19 -14.95
CA PHE A 207 24.48 46.54 -13.54
C PHE A 207 25.46 47.58 -13.01
N LEU A 208 26.67 47.64 -13.58
CA LEU A 208 27.68 48.61 -13.18
C LEU A 208 27.45 50.03 -13.75
N ARG A 209 26.58 50.19 -14.77
CA ARG A 209 26.33 51.49 -15.41
C ARG A 209 25.62 52.51 -14.51
N ASN A 210 24.82 52.07 -13.56
CA ASN A 210 24.04 52.94 -12.67
C ASN A 210 24.66 53.10 -11.28
N ILE A 211 25.85 52.53 -11.05
CA ILE A 211 26.55 52.72 -9.78
C ILE A 211 27.30 54.04 -9.87
N VAL A 212 26.81 55.05 -9.14
CA VAL A 212 27.56 56.29 -8.91
C VAL A 212 28.84 55.91 -8.17
N GLN A 213 29.98 56.00 -8.85
CA GLN A 213 31.27 55.71 -8.22
C GLN A 213 31.51 56.75 -7.12
N PRO A 214 31.69 56.35 -5.85
CA PRO A 214 32.04 57.30 -4.80
C PRO A 214 33.41 57.90 -5.14
N GLN A 215 33.51 59.24 -5.17
CA GLN A 215 34.75 59.98 -5.46
C GLN A 215 35.80 59.90 -4.32
N GLN A 216 35.73 58.89 -3.48
CA GLN A 216 36.71 58.71 -2.42
C GLN A 216 37.97 58.09 -3.00
N LYS A 217 39.05 58.89 -3.04
CA LYS A 217 40.40 58.42 -3.30
C LYS A 217 40.79 57.47 -2.18
N LEU A 218 40.79 56.17 -2.48
CA LEU A 218 41.37 55.16 -1.61
C LEU A 218 42.89 55.29 -1.67
N HIS A 219 43.52 55.45 -0.52
CA HIS A 219 44.97 55.35 -0.37
C HIS A 219 45.30 54.13 0.48
N TRP A 220 46.34 53.41 0.08
CA TRP A 220 46.86 52.29 0.84
C TRP A 220 47.81 52.84 1.90
N GLU A 221 47.59 52.47 3.15
CA GLU A 221 48.57 52.65 4.22
C GLU A 221 49.15 51.30 4.62
N THR A 222 50.47 51.26 4.79
CA THR A 222 51.16 50.06 5.26
C THR A 222 51.16 50.07 6.79
N VAL A 223 50.39 49.16 7.38
CA VAL A 223 50.34 48.99 8.83
C VAL A 223 51.61 48.27 9.29
N SER A 224 52.42 48.94 10.11
CA SER A 224 53.59 48.35 10.76
C SER A 224 53.14 47.74 12.10
N GLN A 225 53.40 46.45 12.32
CA GLN A 225 53.09 45.78 13.59
C GLN A 225 54.19 46.09 14.61
N SER A 226 53.80 46.63 15.76
CA SER A 226 54.61 46.78 16.98
C SER A 226 54.42 45.61 17.92
#